data_AF-A0A9Q3V3N2-F1
#
_entry.id   AF-A0A9Q3V3N2-F1
#
_cell.length_a   1.000
_cell.length_b   1.000
_cell.length_c   1.000
_cell.angle_alpha   90.00
_cell.angle_beta   90.00
_cell.angle_gamma   90.00
#
_symmetry.space_group_name_H-M   'P 1'
#
loop_
_entity.id
_entity.type
_entity.pdbx_description
1 polymer ?
#
loop_
_entity_poly.entity_id
_entity_poly.type
_entity_poly.pdbx_seq_one_letter_code
_entity_poly.pdbx_strand_id
1 'polypeptide(L)'
;MNTDFCILIDMSLHSGVSRFIIWDFKEQKIVNKYLVGHGCGNNSWSSDGSKDNPQFSNQDGSHLSSLGKYQLGERGRSDWGINVKYLMHGLDKTNNNALKRFIVFHSWNLMSDEEVYPKGSPEGWGCPTISNNAMRELDPIIQNAKKPLLMWIYNE
;
A
#
# COMPACT_ATOMS: atom_id res chain seq x y z
N MET A 1 -8.44 13.09 10.51
CA MET A 1 -7.26 12.25 10.28
C MET A 1 -6.48 12.05 11.58
N ASN A 2 -5.80 10.91 11.72
CA ASN A 2 -4.83 10.63 12.78
C ASN A 2 -3.66 11.64 12.70
N THR A 3 -3.12 12.04 13.85
CA THR A 3 -2.00 12.98 13.98
C THR A 3 -0.82 12.40 14.76
N ASP A 4 -0.92 11.14 15.17
CA ASP A 4 0.13 10.38 15.85
C ASP A 4 0.98 9.64 14.82
N PHE A 5 0.33 9.01 13.83
CA PHE A 5 1.00 8.24 12.78
C PHE A 5 0.45 8.53 11.37
N CYS A 6 1.32 8.40 10.37
CA CYS A 6 0.91 8.22 8.97
C CYS A 6 1.72 7.13 8.28
N ILE A 7 1.20 6.65 7.16
CA ILE A 7 1.88 5.74 6.25
C ILE A 7 2.33 6.54 5.04
N LEU A 8 3.58 6.37 4.64
CA LEU A 8 4.15 6.97 3.44
C LEU A 8 4.68 5.85 2.55
N ILE A 9 4.36 5.91 1.25
CA ILE A 9 4.79 4.94 0.25
C ILE A 9 5.45 5.69 -0.91
N ASP A 10 6.77 5.54 -1.02
CA ASP A 10 7.57 6.15 -2.08
C ASP A 10 7.73 5.20 -3.26
N MET A 11 6.98 5.43 -4.34
CA MET A 11 7.02 4.59 -5.52
C MET A 11 8.17 4.93 -6.48
N SER A 12 8.94 5.99 -6.22
CA SER A 12 10.14 6.33 -7.00
C SER A 12 11.28 5.33 -6.78
N LEU A 13 11.26 4.66 -5.62
CA LEU A 13 12.19 3.61 -5.25
C LEU A 13 11.81 2.28 -5.89
N HIS A 14 12.83 1.48 -6.22
CA HIS A 14 12.66 0.14 -6.76
C HIS A 14 11.72 -0.73 -5.91
N SER A 15 10.81 -1.49 -6.53
CA SER A 15 9.78 -2.25 -5.79
C SER A 15 10.31 -3.33 -4.86
N GLY A 16 11.55 -3.77 -5.10
CA GLY A 16 12.31 -4.71 -4.28
C GLY A 16 12.93 -4.17 -2.99
N VAL A 17 12.85 -2.85 -2.72
CA VAL A 17 13.34 -2.25 -1.46
C VAL A 17 12.18 -1.83 -0.56
N SER A 18 12.45 -1.68 0.74
CA SER A 18 11.42 -1.31 1.71
C SER A 18 11.05 0.17 1.57
N ARG A 19 10.01 0.44 0.76
CA ARG A 19 9.52 1.78 0.43
C ARG A 19 8.16 2.12 1.02
N PHE A 20 7.61 1.25 1.86
CA PHE A 20 6.48 1.53 2.75
C PHE A 20 7.02 1.87 4.13
N ILE A 21 6.71 3.05 4.66
CA ILE A 21 7.16 3.46 5.99
C ILE A 21 5.99 3.91 6.86
N ILE A 22 6.12 3.67 8.17
CA ILE A 22 5.26 4.24 9.20
C ILE A 22 6.04 5.37 9.87
N TRP A 23 5.48 6.57 9.81
CA TRP A 23 6.05 7.77 10.43
C TRP A 23 5.31 8.10 11.73
N ASP A 24 6.06 8.29 12.81
CA ASP A 24 5.57 8.79 14.08
C ASP A 24 5.79 10.31 14.16
N PHE A 25 4.71 11.08 14.28
CA PHE A 25 4.77 12.54 14.36
C PHE A 25 5.25 13.07 15.71
N LYS A 26 5.09 12.29 16.79
CA LYS A 26 5.53 12.69 18.14
C LYS A 26 7.02 12.49 18.28
N GLU A 27 7.52 11.32 17.85
CA GLU A 27 8.94 10.98 17.94
C GLU A 27 9.76 11.48 16.74
N GLN A 28 9.09 11.95 15.68
CA GLN A 28 9.69 12.43 14.44
C GLN A 28 10.67 11.41 13.82
N LYS A 29 10.23 10.15 13.74
CA LYS A 29 11.05 9.07 13.22
C LYS A 29 10.24 8.04 12.45
N ILE A 30 10.94 7.27 11.62
CA ILE A 30 10.41 6.04 11.03
C ILE A 30 10.39 4.97 12.12
N VAL A 31 9.22 4.41 12.39
CA VAL A 31 9.07 3.32 13.38
C VAL A 31 9.13 1.94 12.75
N ASN A 32 8.67 1.81 11.50
CA ASN A 32 8.72 0.57 10.73
C ASN A 32 8.91 0.86 9.23
N LYS A 33 9.55 -0.07 8.53
CA LYS A 33 9.64 -0.10 7.06
C LYS A 33 9.28 -1.49 6.54
N TYR A 34 8.63 -1.55 5.38
CA TYR A 34 8.23 -2.81 4.74
C TYR A 34 8.37 -2.74 3.21
N LEU A 35 8.45 -3.92 2.60
CA LEU A 35 8.23 -4.10 1.17
C LEU A 35 6.75 -3.87 0.82
N VAL A 36 6.46 -3.27 -0.34
CA VAL A 36 5.09 -3.06 -0.79
C VAL A 36 4.93 -3.34 -2.29
N GLY A 37 3.88 -4.09 -2.63
CA GLY A 37 3.45 -4.37 -4.00
C GLY A 37 2.57 -3.26 -4.55
N HIS A 38 2.52 -3.16 -5.88
CA HIS A 38 1.74 -2.16 -6.61
C HIS A 38 1.01 -2.79 -7.80
N GLY A 39 0.23 -1.99 -8.53
CA GLY A 39 -0.54 -2.46 -9.69
C GLY A 39 0.31 -2.87 -10.89
N CYS A 40 0.04 -4.04 -11.47
CA CYS A 40 0.76 -4.58 -12.63
C CYS A 40 0.40 -3.88 -13.94
N GLY A 41 -0.78 -3.25 -14.03
CA GLY A 41 -1.27 -2.68 -15.28
C GLY A 41 -1.35 -3.73 -16.39
N ASN A 42 -0.52 -3.54 -17.43
CA ASN A 42 -0.41 -4.47 -18.56
C ASN A 42 0.63 -5.59 -18.34
N ASN A 43 1.40 -5.54 -17.25
CA ASN A 43 2.34 -6.60 -16.91
C ASN A 43 1.61 -7.83 -16.37
N SER A 44 2.31 -8.97 -16.40
CA SER A 44 1.82 -10.22 -15.84
C SER A 44 1.55 -10.08 -14.34
N TRP A 45 0.35 -10.50 -13.92
CA TRP A 45 -0.03 -10.56 -12.51
C TRP A 45 0.93 -11.45 -11.71
N SER A 46 1.26 -11.06 -10.48
CA SER A 46 2.27 -11.70 -9.62
C SER A 46 3.71 -11.66 -10.13
N SER A 47 4.01 -10.92 -11.19
CA SER A 47 5.38 -10.67 -11.66
C SER A 47 5.93 -9.34 -11.10
N ASP A 48 7.08 -8.89 -11.59
CA ASP A 48 7.81 -7.69 -11.15
C ASP A 48 8.21 -6.79 -12.33
N GLY A 49 7.42 -6.80 -13.41
CA GLY A 49 7.76 -6.19 -14.71
C GLY A 49 7.91 -4.66 -14.71
N SER A 50 7.36 -3.99 -13.70
CA SER A 50 7.46 -2.53 -13.51
C SER A 50 8.19 -2.14 -12.22
N LYS A 51 9.05 -3.03 -11.70
CA LYS A 51 9.80 -2.82 -10.46
C LYS A 51 10.62 -1.54 -10.41
N ASP A 52 11.18 -1.12 -11.54
CA ASP A 52 12.01 0.10 -11.63
C ASP A 52 11.17 1.37 -11.85
N ASN A 53 10.07 1.26 -12.60
CA ASN A 53 9.29 2.40 -13.07
C ASN A 53 7.79 2.05 -13.14
N PRO A 54 7.09 2.01 -11.97
CA PRO A 54 5.66 1.75 -11.93
C PRO A 54 4.87 2.83 -12.67
N GLN A 55 3.72 2.44 -13.22
CA GLN A 55 2.76 3.35 -13.84
C GLN A 55 1.55 3.55 -12.92
N PHE A 56 0.80 4.63 -13.13
CA PHE A 56 -0.32 4.99 -12.26
C PHE A 56 -1.55 5.41 -13.05
N SER A 57 -2.73 5.02 -12.56
CA SER A 57 -4.00 5.44 -13.15
C SER A 57 -5.11 5.42 -12.11
N ASN A 58 -6.08 6.32 -12.26
CA ASN A 58 -7.32 6.37 -11.48
C ASN A 58 -8.52 5.78 -12.23
N GLN A 59 -8.27 5.19 -13.41
CA GLN A 59 -9.32 4.63 -14.26
C GLN A 59 -9.66 3.21 -13.81
N ASP A 60 -10.95 2.91 -13.81
CA ASP A 60 -11.45 1.56 -13.53
C ASP A 60 -10.94 0.56 -14.58
N GLY A 61 -10.69 -0.68 -14.16
CA GLY A 61 -10.11 -1.72 -15.02
C GLY A 61 -8.64 -1.51 -15.44
N SER A 62 -7.96 -0.43 -15.04
CA SER A 62 -6.56 -0.20 -15.43
C SER A 62 -5.55 -1.11 -14.74
N HIS A 63 -5.93 -1.78 -13.63
CA HIS A 63 -5.05 -2.56 -12.75
C HIS A 63 -3.83 -1.82 -12.19
N LEU A 64 -3.70 -0.51 -12.43
CA LEU A 64 -2.63 0.33 -11.91
C LEU A 64 -3.01 0.92 -10.55
N SER A 65 -2.01 1.15 -9.71
CA SER A 65 -2.18 1.91 -8.48
C SER A 65 -2.49 3.39 -8.79
N SER A 66 -3.10 4.10 -7.85
CA SER A 66 -3.32 5.54 -7.96
C SER A 66 -2.44 6.30 -6.97
N LEU A 67 -1.85 7.41 -7.41
CA LEU A 67 -1.07 8.28 -6.51
C LEU A 67 -2.02 9.20 -5.72
N GLY A 68 -1.55 9.66 -4.57
CA GLY A 68 -2.23 10.62 -3.72
C GLY A 68 -2.47 10.12 -2.31
N LYS A 69 -3.21 10.92 -1.56
CA LYS A 69 -3.56 10.69 -0.15
C LYS A 69 -4.81 9.85 -0.03
N TYR A 70 -4.78 8.90 0.88
CA TYR A 70 -5.86 7.99 1.19
C TYR A 70 -6.19 8.07 2.68
N GLN A 71 -7.47 7.99 2.98
CA GLN A 71 -7.94 7.66 4.31
C GLN A 71 -8.16 6.15 4.39
N LEU A 72 -7.49 5.47 5.33
CA LEU A 72 -7.82 4.09 5.67
C LEU A 72 -9.15 4.05 6.41
N GLY A 73 -10.13 3.37 5.81
CA GLY A 73 -11.50 3.27 6.28
C GLY A 73 -11.76 2.00 7.07
N GLU A 74 -12.96 1.44 6.89
CA GLU A 74 -13.42 0.26 7.62
C GLU A 74 -12.52 -0.96 7.38
N ARG A 75 -12.27 -1.70 8.46
CA ARG A 75 -11.62 -3.01 8.44
C ARG A 75 -12.63 -4.08 8.04
N GLY A 76 -12.29 -4.89 7.04
CA GLY A 76 -13.14 -5.98 6.58
C GLY A 76 -12.38 -7.28 6.35
N ARG A 77 -13.12 -8.31 5.93
CA ARG A 77 -12.54 -9.59 5.50
C ARG A 77 -11.93 -9.45 4.10
N SER A 78 -10.69 -9.90 3.97
CA SER A 78 -10.00 -10.08 2.68
C SER A 78 -10.06 -11.55 2.27
N ASP A 79 -10.02 -11.81 0.96
CA ASP A 79 -9.77 -13.14 0.41
C ASP A 79 -8.27 -13.45 0.31
N TRP A 80 -7.42 -12.47 0.64
CA TRP A 80 -5.97 -12.54 0.56
C TRP A 80 -5.30 -12.47 1.93
N GLY A 81 -4.11 -13.04 2.00
CA GLY A 81 -3.20 -12.84 3.12
C GLY A 81 -3.77 -13.36 4.43
N ILE A 82 -3.74 -12.53 5.47
CA ILE A 82 -4.28 -12.87 6.80
C ILE A 82 -5.80 -12.67 6.91
N ASN A 83 -6.50 -12.59 5.78
CA ASN A 83 -7.94 -12.33 5.67
C ASN A 83 -8.40 -10.96 6.20
N VAL A 84 -7.50 -9.97 6.21
CA VAL A 84 -7.78 -8.60 6.66
C VAL A 84 -7.56 -7.63 5.52
N LYS A 85 -8.50 -6.70 5.33
CA LYS A 85 -8.34 -5.54 4.46
C LYS A 85 -8.84 -4.27 5.12
N TYR A 86 -8.35 -3.14 4.65
CA TYR A 86 -8.88 -1.81 4.94
C TYR A 86 -9.35 -1.15 3.66
N LEU A 87 -10.56 -0.59 3.69
CA LEU A 87 -11.06 0.22 2.56
C LEU A 87 -10.18 1.46 2.39
N MET A 88 -9.88 1.83 1.13
CA MET A 88 -9.10 3.02 0.84
C MET A 88 -9.99 4.09 0.22
N HIS A 89 -10.17 5.22 0.91
CA HIS A 89 -10.89 6.37 0.40
C HIS A 89 -9.89 7.38 -0.15
N GLY A 90 -9.90 7.60 -1.46
CA GLY A 90 -9.06 8.62 -2.09
C GLY A 90 -9.48 10.04 -1.70
N LEU A 91 -8.49 10.86 -1.32
CA LEU A 91 -8.67 12.24 -0.88
C LEU A 91 -8.22 13.25 -1.95
N ASP A 92 -7.54 12.78 -3.00
CA ASP A 92 -7.03 13.60 -4.09
C ASP A 92 -7.75 13.25 -5.41
N LYS A 93 -7.75 14.19 -6.38
CA LYS A 93 -8.36 13.93 -7.71
C LYS A 93 -7.73 12.74 -8.44
N THR A 94 -6.46 12.46 -8.14
CA THR A 94 -5.67 11.36 -8.71
C THR A 94 -6.06 9.99 -8.17
N ASN A 95 -6.83 9.89 -7.08
CA ASN A 95 -7.23 8.61 -6.48
C ASN A 95 -8.70 8.56 -6.01
N ASN A 96 -9.52 9.56 -6.35
CA ASN A 96 -10.91 9.64 -5.91
C ASN A 96 -11.83 8.48 -6.39
N ASN A 97 -11.39 7.61 -7.31
CA ASN A 97 -12.12 6.41 -7.69
C ASN A 97 -11.71 5.16 -6.91
N ALA A 98 -10.74 5.24 -5.98
CA ALA A 98 -10.18 4.09 -5.27
C ALA A 98 -11.24 3.14 -4.69
N LEU A 99 -12.23 3.67 -3.97
CA LEU A 99 -13.29 2.86 -3.38
C LEU A 99 -14.18 2.19 -4.44
N LYS A 100 -14.53 2.91 -5.51
CA LYS A 100 -15.35 2.37 -6.63
C LYS A 100 -14.62 1.25 -7.37
N ARG A 101 -13.29 1.35 -7.43
CA ARG A 101 -12.39 0.36 -8.03
C ARG A 101 -12.02 -0.78 -7.08
N PHE A 102 -12.63 -0.85 -5.89
CA PHE A 102 -12.31 -1.81 -4.83
C PHE A 102 -10.82 -1.85 -4.46
N ILE A 103 -10.13 -0.70 -4.56
CA ILE A 103 -8.77 -0.56 -4.05
C ILE A 103 -8.81 -0.61 -2.53
N VAL A 104 -8.08 -1.57 -1.97
CA VAL A 104 -8.02 -1.84 -0.54
C VAL A 104 -6.57 -2.06 -0.13
N PHE A 105 -6.27 -1.82 1.14
CA PHE A 105 -4.99 -2.15 1.73
C PHE A 105 -5.09 -3.52 2.40
N HIS A 106 -4.22 -4.47 2.03
CA HIS A 106 -4.25 -5.83 2.57
C HIS A 106 -2.87 -6.50 2.50
N SER A 107 -2.74 -7.67 3.12
CA SER A 107 -1.54 -8.50 2.94
C SER A 107 -1.71 -9.53 1.83
N TRP A 108 -0.58 -10.07 1.37
CA TRP A 108 -0.56 -11.11 0.35
C TRP A 108 0.58 -12.12 0.59
N ASN A 109 0.30 -13.41 0.40
CA ASN A 109 1.24 -14.51 0.67
C ASN A 109 2.52 -14.48 -0.18
N LEU A 110 2.51 -13.79 -1.33
CA LEU A 110 3.70 -13.66 -2.19
C LEU A 110 4.65 -12.54 -1.73
N MET A 111 4.18 -11.64 -0.86
CA MET A 111 5.00 -10.54 -0.36
C MET A 111 6.02 -11.05 0.66
N SER A 112 7.29 -10.70 0.43
CA SER A 112 8.41 -10.98 1.34
C SER A 112 8.43 -10.01 2.53
N ASP A 113 8.87 -10.49 3.69
CA ASP A 113 9.22 -9.64 4.85
C ASP A 113 10.56 -8.92 4.65
N GLU A 114 11.45 -9.49 3.84
CA GLU A 114 12.78 -8.96 3.55
C GLU A 114 12.83 -8.30 2.16
N GLU A 115 13.77 -7.36 1.98
CA GLU A 115 14.06 -6.76 0.68
C GLU A 115 14.56 -7.82 -0.32
N VAL A 116 14.12 -7.71 -1.57
CA VAL A 116 14.37 -8.70 -2.61
C VAL A 116 15.17 -8.15 -3.79
N TYR A 117 15.63 -6.91 -3.69
CA TYR A 117 16.47 -6.27 -4.71
C TYR A 117 17.66 -7.18 -5.12
N PRO A 118 17.94 -7.36 -6.42
CA PRO A 118 17.39 -6.64 -7.58
C PRO A 118 16.10 -7.22 -8.19
N LYS A 119 15.46 -8.21 -7.54
CA LYS A 119 14.09 -8.63 -7.90
C LYS A 119 13.09 -7.61 -7.34
N GLY A 120 11.94 -7.47 -7.97
CA GLY A 120 10.87 -6.62 -7.47
C GLY A 120 9.88 -7.35 -6.57
N SER A 121 9.02 -6.59 -5.91
CA SER A 121 7.87 -7.14 -5.22
C SER A 121 6.79 -7.60 -6.22
N PRO A 122 5.98 -8.63 -5.88
CA PRO A 122 4.87 -9.07 -6.72
C PRO A 122 3.86 -7.96 -7.00
N GLU A 123 3.41 -7.88 -8.25
CA GLU A 123 2.45 -6.87 -8.72
C GLU A 123 1.01 -7.42 -8.76
N GLY A 124 0.07 -6.65 -8.21
CA GLY A 124 -1.36 -6.98 -8.12
C GLY A 124 -2.25 -6.11 -9.01
N TRP A 125 -3.55 -6.00 -8.71
CA TRP A 125 -4.49 -5.15 -9.47
C TRP A 125 -4.73 -3.78 -8.83
N GLY A 126 -3.63 -3.10 -8.47
CA GLY A 126 -3.63 -1.72 -8.00
C GLY A 126 -3.66 -1.53 -6.49
N CYS A 127 -4.09 -2.54 -5.72
CA CYS A 127 -4.03 -2.53 -4.27
C CYS A 127 -2.57 -2.48 -3.75
N PRO A 128 -2.24 -1.61 -2.78
CA PRO A 128 -0.98 -1.74 -2.06
C PRO A 128 -1.02 -2.99 -1.18
N THR A 129 -0.02 -3.86 -1.33
CA THR A 129 0.08 -5.12 -0.59
C THR A 129 1.36 -5.25 0.19
N ILE A 130 1.28 -5.69 1.45
CA ILE A 130 2.45 -5.99 2.29
C ILE A 130 2.48 -7.48 2.68
N SER A 131 3.55 -7.92 3.34
CA SER A 131 3.66 -9.29 3.84
C SER A 131 2.62 -9.59 4.92
N ASN A 132 2.38 -10.88 5.16
CA ASN A 132 1.46 -11.30 6.21
C ASN A 132 1.95 -10.92 7.61
N ASN A 133 3.26 -10.93 7.87
CA ASN A 133 3.79 -10.55 9.17
C ASN A 133 3.73 -9.03 9.38
N ALA A 134 4.11 -8.24 8.37
CA ALA A 134 3.96 -6.78 8.40
C ALA A 134 2.51 -6.36 8.69
N MET A 135 1.53 -7.05 8.10
CA MET A 135 0.12 -6.76 8.35
C MET A 135 -0.34 -7.15 9.75
N ARG A 136 0.21 -8.23 10.34
CA ARG A 136 -0.06 -8.59 11.75
C ARG A 136 0.50 -7.55 12.73
N GLU A 137 1.60 -6.91 12.37
CA GLU A 137 2.17 -5.81 13.16
C GLU A 137 1.36 -4.51 13.01
N LEU A 138 0.92 -4.21 11.78
CA LEU A 138 0.25 -2.95 11.46
C LEU A 138 -1.26 -2.96 11.79
N ASP A 139 -1.94 -4.11 11.71
CA ASP A 139 -3.38 -4.22 12.00
C ASP A 139 -3.74 -3.69 13.41
N PRO A 140 -3.02 -4.06 14.49
CA PRO A 140 -3.25 -3.48 15.82
C PRO A 140 -3.01 -1.95 15.88
N ILE A 141 -2.02 -1.43 15.14
CA ILE A 141 -1.73 0.01 15.11
C ILE A 141 -2.90 0.77 14.48
N ILE A 142 -3.43 0.26 13.36
CA ILE A 142 -4.58 0.88 12.69
C ILE A 142 -5.84 0.76 13.57
N GLN A 143 -6.09 -0.39 14.20
CA GLN A 143 -7.29 -0.59 15.04
C GLN A 143 -7.29 0.27 16.31
N ASN A 144 -6.13 0.46 16.94
CA ASN A 144 -6.02 1.26 18.17
C ASN A 144 -6.05 2.77 17.90
N ALA A 145 -6.03 3.18 16.64
CA ALA A 145 -6.10 4.58 16.25
C ALA A 145 -7.48 5.18 16.50
N LYS A 146 -7.55 6.28 17.27
CA LYS A 146 -8.79 7.01 17.54
C LYS A 146 -9.37 7.72 16.32
N LYS A 147 -8.55 7.96 15.30
CA LYS A 147 -8.92 8.61 14.04
C LYS A 147 -8.34 7.81 12.88
N PRO A 148 -8.99 7.81 11.71
CA PRO A 148 -8.48 7.15 10.50
C PRO A 148 -7.04 7.54 10.18
N LEU A 149 -6.21 6.58 9.77
CA LEU A 149 -4.84 6.83 9.35
C LEU A 149 -4.79 7.39 7.93
N LEU A 150 -3.85 8.32 7.73
CA LEU A 150 -3.44 8.78 6.40
C LEU A 150 -2.46 7.78 5.81
N MET A 151 -2.70 7.36 4.57
CA MET A 151 -1.71 6.71 3.73
C MET A 151 -1.45 7.58 2.50
N TRP A 152 -0.20 7.94 2.25
CA TRP A 152 0.17 8.74 1.07
C TRP A 152 1.06 7.92 0.15
N ILE A 153 0.58 7.69 -1.06
CA ILE A 153 1.34 7.06 -2.15
C ILE A 153 1.82 8.16 -3.09
N TYR A 154 3.13 8.30 -3.26
CA TYR A 154 3.76 9.31 -4.11
C TYR A 154 4.87 8.70 -4.96
N ASN A 155 5.38 9.48 -5.91
CA ASN A 155 6.41 9.07 -6.86
C ASN A 155 7.19 10.32 -7.29
N GLU A 156 8.06 10.82 -6.41
CA GLU A 156 8.82 12.07 -6.57
C GLU A 156 10.24 11.92 -6.03
#